data_AF-A0A327JRT2-F1
#
_entry.id   AF-A0A327JRT2-F1
#
_cell.length_a   1.000
_cell.length_b   1.000
_cell.length_c   1.000
_cell.angle_alpha   90.00
_cell.angle_beta   90.00
_cell.angle_gamma   90.00
#
_symmetry.space_group_name_H-M   'P 1'
#
loop_
_entity.id
_entity.type
_entity.pdbx_description
1 polymer ?
#
loop_
_entity_poly.entity_id
_entity_poly.type
_entity_poly.pdbx_seq_one_letter_code
_entity_poly.pdbx_strand_id
1 'polypeptide(L)'
;MRGKAEDGRRSRDVALSRGRQFRKYDKEFPVPQVLAPRGRTCAVLAVAIVAIALAGCARPKGDFGRAERTVVHDQMMPAVGKVMARGREEPVSDFNYTDDEREFRDRTWSIVRPMHARDWLAANKAELQRTRIVGEVDHTLDPETYYKLLRSDRYRSSEARYERVILDIRSDQDLLDPFYALLLKVQAADAERIRVARASMSATPKERHDARARVAENRQLQEWACRSLRFRLIAYRNAIDRLEIETPSKRLFEANTAWRRLASAVNACATAGTASAQRVAAKERPSRFATGGWGTMSKPQQK
;
A
#
# COMPACT_ATOMS: atom_id res chain seq x y z
N MET A 1 8.89 -56.52 39.08
CA MET A 1 9.08 -56.64 40.54
C MET A 1 10.03 -55.54 40.99
N ARG A 2 9.63 -54.78 42.03
CA ARG A 2 10.39 -53.96 43.03
C ARG A 2 11.81 -53.46 42.67
N GLY A 3 12.23 -52.21 42.90
CA GLY A 3 11.67 -51.06 43.60
C GLY A 3 12.74 -49.96 43.85
N LYS A 4 12.26 -48.77 44.26
CA LYS A 4 12.84 -47.61 45.02
C LYS A 4 14.35 -47.64 45.39
N ALA A 5 15.16 -46.60 45.18
CA ALA A 5 15.20 -45.19 45.69
C ALA A 5 16.33 -44.99 46.73
N GLU A 6 17.06 -43.86 46.65
CA GLU A 6 17.87 -43.11 47.67
C GLU A 6 19.02 -42.39 46.93
N ASP A 7 19.08 -41.05 46.83
CA ASP A 7 19.41 -39.99 47.82
C ASP A 7 20.86 -39.98 48.32
N GLY A 8 21.50 -38.80 48.28
CA GLY A 8 22.65 -38.49 49.15
C GLY A 8 23.88 -37.80 48.55
N ARG A 9 23.87 -36.46 48.65
CA ARG A 9 24.87 -35.66 49.42
C ARG A 9 26.15 -35.09 48.75
N ARG A 10 26.28 -33.75 48.93
CA ARG A 10 27.47 -32.92 49.25
C ARG A 10 28.54 -32.58 48.19
N SER A 11 28.52 -31.31 47.79
CA SER A 11 29.50 -30.24 48.10
C SER A 11 31.00 -30.57 48.04
N ARG A 12 31.74 -29.83 47.20
CA ARG A 12 33.12 -29.34 47.48
C ARG A 12 33.57 -28.28 46.49
N ASP A 13 33.94 -27.13 47.05
CA ASP A 13 34.71 -26.04 46.44
C ASP A 13 36.09 -26.51 45.95
N VAL A 14 36.58 -25.95 44.83
CA VAL A 14 38.02 -25.89 44.53
C VAL A 14 38.37 -24.58 43.81
N ALA A 15 38.95 -23.68 44.60
CA ALA A 15 40.16 -22.88 44.41
C ALA A 15 40.58 -22.32 43.03
N LEU A 16 40.77 -20.99 43.07
CA LEU A 16 41.66 -20.14 42.28
C LEU A 16 43.06 -20.73 42.01
N SER A 17 43.56 -20.59 40.77
CA SER A 17 44.98 -20.23 40.57
C SER A 17 45.25 -19.51 39.24
N ARG A 18 45.86 -18.33 39.42
CA ARG A 18 46.73 -17.49 38.58
C ARG A 18 47.20 -17.98 37.19
N GLY A 19 47.20 -17.03 36.25
CA GLY A 19 48.42 -16.66 35.53
C GLY A 19 48.32 -16.56 34.00
N ARG A 20 48.26 -15.32 33.48
CA ARG A 20 49.14 -14.91 32.37
C ARG A 20 49.10 -13.39 32.17
N GLN A 21 50.29 -12.81 32.26
CA GLN A 21 50.59 -11.41 32.02
C GLN A 21 50.35 -11.04 30.56
N PHE A 22 49.75 -9.86 30.31
CA PHE A 22 49.87 -9.18 29.03
C PHE A 22 50.46 -7.77 29.23
N ARG A 23 51.55 -7.56 28.48
CA ARG A 23 52.41 -6.39 28.35
C ARG A 23 51.69 -5.04 28.32
N LYS A 24 52.25 -4.08 29.05
CA LYS A 24 52.04 -2.63 28.90
C LYS A 24 52.35 -2.16 27.47
N TYR A 25 51.46 -1.34 26.93
CA TYR A 25 51.79 -0.31 25.95
C TYR A 25 51.12 0.98 26.41
N ASP A 26 51.93 1.88 26.95
CA ASP A 26 51.56 3.25 27.27
C ASP A 26 51.41 4.02 25.94
N LYS A 27 50.17 4.43 25.63
CA LYS A 27 49.88 5.48 24.65
C LYS A 27 48.93 6.47 25.31
N GLU A 28 49.46 7.65 25.58
CA GLU A 28 48.69 8.83 25.95
C GLU A 28 47.69 9.11 24.83
N PHE A 29 46.40 8.91 25.12
CA PHE A 29 45.32 9.33 24.25
C PHE A 29 44.94 10.76 24.62
N PRO A 30 44.97 11.72 23.68
CA PRO A 30 44.49 13.07 23.96
C PRO A 30 43.00 13.00 24.29
N VAL A 31 42.62 13.60 25.42
CA VAL A 31 41.24 13.72 25.86
C VAL A 31 40.47 14.50 24.79
N PRO A 32 39.47 13.94 24.09
CA PRO A 32 38.64 14.73 23.21
C PRO A 32 37.87 15.72 24.09
N GLN A 33 38.12 17.01 23.85
CA GLN A 33 37.37 18.08 24.48
C GLN A 33 35.87 17.83 24.21
N VAL A 34 35.10 17.72 25.29
CA VAL A 34 33.65 17.52 25.23
C VAL A 34 33.06 18.72 24.48
N LEU A 35 32.68 18.51 23.23
CA LEU A 35 31.92 19.48 22.46
C LEU A 35 30.60 19.68 23.23
N ALA A 36 30.43 20.86 23.83
CA ALA A 36 29.15 21.26 24.41
C ALA A 36 28.02 21.02 23.39
N PRO A 37 26.90 20.39 23.76
CA PRO A 37 25.84 20.16 22.81
C PRO A 37 25.32 21.52 22.35
N ARG A 38 25.32 21.75 21.03
CA ARG A 38 24.49 22.77 20.37
C ARG A 38 23.02 22.35 20.52
N GLY A 39 22.53 22.39 21.76
CA GLY A 39 21.34 21.71 22.24
C GLY A 39 20.02 22.33 21.79
N ARG A 40 20.05 23.45 21.06
CA ARG A 40 18.83 24.10 20.55
C ARG A 40 18.51 23.68 19.13
N THR A 41 19.50 23.57 18.23
CA THR A 41 19.24 23.19 16.84
C THR A 41 18.98 21.70 16.69
N CYS A 42 19.72 20.84 17.39
CA CYS A 42 19.46 19.39 17.38
C CYS A 42 18.15 19.02 18.09
N ALA A 43 17.76 19.72 19.15
CA ALA A 43 16.47 19.49 19.81
C ALA A 43 15.30 19.97 18.95
N VAL A 44 15.42 21.12 18.26
CA VAL A 44 14.39 21.61 17.34
C VAL A 44 14.27 20.70 16.11
N LEU A 45 15.37 20.19 15.56
CA LEU A 45 15.34 19.19 14.49
C LEU A 45 14.74 17.86 14.96
N ALA A 46 15.08 17.39 16.16
CA ALA A 46 14.50 16.17 16.72
C ALA A 46 12.99 16.34 16.98
N VAL A 47 12.57 17.47 17.54
CA VAL A 47 11.15 17.78 17.77
C VAL A 47 10.41 17.96 16.45
N ALA A 48 11.02 18.58 15.43
CA ALA A 48 10.44 18.68 14.10
C ALA A 48 10.31 17.31 13.42
N ILE A 49 11.32 16.44 13.53
CA ILE A 49 11.28 15.06 13.01
C ILE A 49 10.19 14.26 13.74
N VAL A 50 10.09 14.39 15.06
CA VAL A 50 9.04 13.74 15.86
C VAL A 50 7.66 14.30 15.51
N ALA A 51 7.52 15.62 15.29
CA ALA A 51 6.26 16.24 14.89
C ALA A 51 5.84 15.83 13.46
N ILE A 52 6.79 15.70 12.53
CA ILE A 52 6.56 15.17 11.17
C ILE A 52 6.20 13.68 11.25
N ALA A 53 6.89 12.91 12.10
CA ALA A 53 6.59 11.49 12.32
C ALA A 53 5.18 11.30 12.90
N LEU A 54 4.79 12.13 13.88
CA LEU A 54 3.44 12.13 14.47
C LEU A 54 2.38 12.63 13.48
N ALA A 55 2.68 13.63 12.64
CA ALA A 55 1.76 14.11 11.61
C ALA A 55 1.57 13.09 10.48
N GLY A 56 2.56 12.23 10.21
CA GLY A 56 2.44 11.12 9.26
C GLY A 56 1.65 9.93 9.80
N CYS A 57 1.34 9.89 11.10
CA CYS A 57 0.62 8.77 11.69
C CYS A 57 -0.89 8.78 11.40
N ALA A 58 -1.53 9.89 11.05
CA ALA A 58 -2.91 9.84 10.54
C ALA A 58 -3.29 11.17 9.90
N ARG A 59 -3.89 11.12 8.70
CA ARG A 59 -4.46 12.31 8.08
C ARG A 59 -5.63 12.83 8.92
N PRO A 60 -5.61 14.11 9.34
CA PRO A 60 -6.75 14.71 10.03
C PRO A 60 -7.96 14.72 9.10
N LYS A 61 -9.15 14.59 9.69
CA LYS A 61 -10.42 14.48 8.96
C LYS A 61 -11.35 15.58 9.41
N GLY A 62 -12.07 16.17 8.45
CA GLY A 62 -13.16 17.08 8.74
C GLY A 62 -14.35 16.36 9.39
N ASP A 63 -15.33 17.17 9.79
CA ASP A 63 -16.66 16.83 10.31
C ASP A 63 -17.45 15.80 9.47
N PHE A 64 -17.34 15.83 8.14
CA PHE A 64 -17.93 14.80 7.26
C PHE A 64 -17.05 13.55 7.10
N GLY A 65 -15.97 13.46 7.87
CA GLY A 65 -14.97 12.42 7.73
C GLY A 65 -14.16 12.49 6.42
N ARG A 66 -14.35 13.55 5.64
CA ARG A 66 -13.52 13.82 4.46
C ARG A 66 -12.11 14.12 4.94
N ALA A 67 -11.14 13.73 4.13
CA ALA A 67 -9.75 14.05 4.39
C ALA A 67 -9.59 15.58 4.46
N GLU A 68 -9.08 16.10 5.58
CA GLU A 68 -8.89 17.54 5.74
C GLU A 68 -7.76 18.00 4.81
N ARG A 69 -7.89 19.23 4.30
CA ARG A 69 -6.82 19.86 3.54
C ARG A 69 -5.73 20.30 4.50
N THR A 70 -4.54 19.76 4.34
CA THR A 70 -3.40 20.09 5.20
C THR A 70 -2.14 20.14 4.35
N VAL A 71 -1.31 21.17 4.55
CA VAL A 71 -0.05 21.35 3.81
C VAL A 71 0.83 20.09 3.89
N VAL A 72 0.88 19.43 5.05
CA VAL A 72 1.63 18.19 5.24
C VAL A 72 1.14 17.07 4.31
N HIS A 73 -0.17 16.83 4.24
CA HIS A 73 -0.75 15.69 3.52
C HIS A 73 -0.96 15.94 2.02
N ASP A 74 -1.06 17.22 1.62
CA ASP A 74 -1.37 17.62 0.25
C ASP A 74 -0.15 18.13 -0.53
N GLN A 75 0.89 18.63 0.15
CA GLN A 75 2.10 19.15 -0.49
C GLN A 75 3.35 18.37 -0.07
N MET A 76 3.60 18.25 1.22
CA MET A 76 4.85 17.68 1.73
C MET A 76 4.95 16.17 1.51
N MET A 77 3.95 15.39 1.93
CA MET A 77 3.96 13.93 1.78
C MET A 77 3.96 13.47 0.32
N PRO A 78 3.17 14.07 -0.60
CA PRO A 78 3.28 13.74 -2.02
C PRO A 78 4.66 14.08 -2.61
N ALA A 79 5.30 15.17 -2.17
CA ALA A 79 6.64 15.53 -2.63
C ALA A 79 7.69 14.50 -2.17
N VAL A 80 7.68 14.12 -0.89
CA VAL A 80 8.52 13.03 -0.34
C VAL A 80 8.22 11.72 -1.06
N GLY A 81 6.94 11.46 -1.30
CA GLY A 81 6.43 10.35 -2.08
C GLY A 81 7.03 10.20 -3.46
N LYS A 82 7.09 11.29 -4.24
CA LYS A 82 7.71 11.30 -5.57
C LYS A 82 9.19 10.96 -5.51
N VAL A 83 9.92 11.44 -4.50
CA VAL A 83 11.33 11.13 -4.31
C VAL A 83 11.51 9.64 -3.98
N MET A 84 10.72 9.12 -3.05
CA MET A 84 10.76 7.70 -2.66
C MET A 84 10.36 6.77 -3.80
N ALA A 85 9.33 7.14 -4.57
CA ALA A 85 8.87 6.42 -5.75
C ALA A 85 9.97 6.36 -6.82
N ARG A 86 10.65 7.49 -7.10
CA ARG A 86 11.81 7.52 -8.01
C ARG A 86 12.95 6.63 -7.51
N GLY A 87 13.21 6.62 -6.20
CA GLY A 87 14.19 5.72 -5.58
C GLY A 87 13.82 4.23 -5.69
N ARG A 88 12.54 3.90 -5.87
CA ARG A 88 12.03 2.54 -6.15
C ARG A 88 11.82 2.27 -7.65
N GLU A 89 12.29 3.16 -8.52
CA GLU A 89 12.10 3.08 -9.98
C GLU A 89 10.62 3.03 -10.42
N GLU A 90 9.71 3.55 -9.59
CA GLU A 90 8.31 3.68 -9.96
C GLU A 90 8.11 4.82 -10.98
N PRO A 91 7.22 4.65 -11.97
CA PRO A 91 6.89 5.72 -12.90
C PRO A 91 6.24 6.89 -12.17
N VAL A 92 6.85 8.08 -12.32
CA VAL A 92 6.34 9.35 -11.81
C VAL A 92 6.25 10.33 -12.97
N SER A 93 5.04 10.82 -13.25
CA SER A 93 4.80 11.76 -14.34
C SER A 93 4.86 13.20 -13.86
N ASP A 94 5.57 14.05 -14.61
CA ASP A 94 5.60 15.51 -14.38
C ASP A 94 4.39 16.25 -15.00
N PHE A 95 3.46 15.57 -15.69
CA PHE A 95 2.30 16.21 -16.31
C PHE A 95 1.29 16.76 -15.29
N ASN A 96 0.44 17.69 -15.71
CA ASN A 96 -0.71 18.12 -14.90
C ASN A 96 -1.80 17.05 -14.88
N TYR A 97 -2.59 17.00 -13.81
CA TYR A 97 -3.78 16.14 -13.75
C TYR A 97 -4.94 16.77 -14.53
N THR A 98 -5.76 15.95 -15.19
CA THR A 98 -7.09 16.37 -15.66
C THR A 98 -8.08 16.43 -14.49
N ASP A 99 -9.25 17.03 -14.70
CA ASP A 99 -10.32 17.03 -13.69
C ASP A 99 -10.83 15.61 -13.39
N ASP A 100 -11.02 14.79 -14.42
CA ASP A 100 -11.39 13.38 -14.27
C ASP A 100 -10.33 12.59 -13.48
N GLU A 101 -9.03 12.84 -13.70
CA GLU A 101 -7.95 12.20 -12.94
C GLU A 101 -7.91 12.61 -11.46
N ARG A 102 -8.24 13.88 -11.16
CA ARG A 102 -8.39 14.36 -9.78
C ARG A 102 -9.55 13.66 -9.09
N GLU A 103 -10.72 13.70 -9.70
CA GLU A 103 -11.91 13.04 -9.17
C GLU A 103 -11.68 11.52 -9.02
N PHE A 104 -10.93 10.89 -9.93
CA PHE A 104 -10.63 9.46 -9.87
C PHE A 104 -9.78 9.11 -8.65
N ARG A 105 -8.80 9.95 -8.31
CA ARG A 105 -8.00 9.83 -7.08
C ARG A 105 -8.85 9.99 -5.83
N ASP A 106 -9.75 10.97 -5.81
CA ASP A 106 -10.61 11.23 -4.66
C ASP A 106 -11.63 10.10 -4.43
N ARG A 107 -12.22 9.56 -5.50
CA ARG A 107 -13.09 8.38 -5.43
C ARG A 107 -12.34 7.11 -5.06
N THR A 108 -11.14 6.92 -5.61
CA THR A 108 -10.27 5.81 -5.21
C THR A 108 -10.01 5.87 -3.70
N TRP A 109 -9.74 7.06 -3.17
CA TRP A 109 -9.57 7.22 -1.73
C TRP A 109 -10.80 6.80 -0.93
N SER A 110 -12.00 7.13 -1.42
CA SER A 110 -13.26 6.69 -0.82
C SER A 110 -13.43 5.16 -0.84
N ILE A 111 -12.89 4.47 -1.85
CA ILE A 111 -12.86 3.00 -1.92
C ILE A 111 -11.80 2.42 -0.99
N VAL A 112 -10.60 2.97 -0.93
CA VAL A 112 -9.53 2.43 -0.07
C VAL A 112 -9.88 2.67 1.40
N ARG A 113 -10.46 3.82 1.71
CA ARG A 113 -10.81 4.28 3.07
C ARG A 113 -12.27 4.71 3.14
N PRO A 114 -13.21 3.77 2.99
CA PRO A 114 -14.61 4.11 3.11
C PRO A 114 -14.94 4.49 4.55
N MET A 115 -15.91 5.38 4.71
CA MET A 115 -16.27 5.91 6.03
C MET A 115 -16.71 4.82 7.01
N HIS A 116 -17.46 3.82 6.52
CA HIS A 116 -18.00 2.74 7.33
C HIS A 116 -16.93 1.75 7.84
N ALA A 117 -15.76 1.68 7.19
CA ALA A 117 -14.71 0.72 7.54
C ALA A 117 -13.57 1.32 8.39
N ARG A 118 -13.73 2.57 8.88
CA ARG A 118 -12.69 3.29 9.62
C ARG A 118 -12.25 2.61 10.91
N ASP A 119 -13.18 1.92 11.56
CA ASP A 119 -12.98 1.37 12.91
C ASP A 119 -12.11 0.11 12.89
N TRP A 120 -11.93 -0.52 11.73
CA TRP A 120 -11.19 -1.78 11.61
C TRP A 120 -10.12 -1.77 10.51
N LEU A 121 -10.19 -0.87 9.53
CA LEU A 121 -9.13 -0.70 8.54
C LEU A 121 -7.98 0.14 9.09
N ALA A 122 -6.76 -0.40 9.03
CA ALA A 122 -5.53 0.26 9.49
C ALA A 122 -5.27 1.58 8.74
N ALA A 123 -5.73 2.68 9.32
CA ALA A 123 -5.76 4.02 8.73
C ALA A 123 -4.40 4.53 8.23
N ASN A 124 -3.34 4.20 8.94
CA ASN A 124 -2.04 4.83 8.80
C ASN A 124 -1.30 4.26 7.58
N LYS A 125 -1.45 2.95 7.34
CA LYS A 125 -0.85 2.25 6.21
C LYS A 125 -1.40 2.76 4.86
N ALA A 126 -2.70 3.03 4.79
CA ALA A 126 -3.34 3.53 3.58
C ALA A 126 -2.85 4.94 3.16
N GLU A 127 -2.60 5.85 4.11
CA GLU A 127 -2.09 7.20 3.80
C GLU A 127 -0.64 7.19 3.32
N LEU A 128 0.20 6.34 3.92
CA LEU A 128 1.59 6.17 3.49
C LEU A 128 1.67 5.60 2.07
N GLN A 129 0.77 4.66 1.72
CA GLN A 129 0.70 4.11 0.37
C GLN A 129 0.11 5.13 -0.61
N ARG A 130 -0.90 5.94 -0.22
CA ARG A 130 -1.46 7.04 -1.03
C ARG A 130 -0.38 8.00 -1.52
N THR A 131 0.50 8.34 -0.59
CA THR A 131 1.57 9.30 -0.80
C THR A 131 2.80 8.64 -1.40
N ARG A 132 2.77 7.34 -1.74
CA ARG A 132 3.92 6.56 -2.25
C ARG A 132 5.16 6.64 -1.37
N ILE A 133 4.99 6.90 -0.08
CA ILE A 133 6.09 6.82 0.88
C ILE A 133 6.47 5.36 1.09
N VAL A 134 5.46 4.49 1.22
CA VAL A 134 5.62 3.03 1.25
C VAL A 134 5.07 2.42 -0.04
N GLY A 135 5.59 1.23 -0.38
CA GLY A 135 5.03 0.41 -1.45
C GLY A 135 3.70 -0.23 -1.05
N GLU A 136 3.28 -1.28 -1.76
CA GLU A 136 2.04 -1.98 -1.45
C GLU A 136 2.12 -2.65 -0.07
N VAL A 137 1.31 -2.21 0.90
CA VAL A 137 1.28 -2.78 2.27
C VAL A 137 -0.03 -3.48 2.60
N ASP A 138 -1.02 -3.40 1.71
CA ASP A 138 -2.37 -3.96 1.92
C ASP A 138 -2.36 -5.49 2.11
N HIS A 139 -1.35 -6.18 1.58
CA HIS A 139 -1.18 -7.64 1.75
C HIS A 139 -0.87 -8.05 3.19
N THR A 140 -0.49 -7.10 4.06
CA THR A 140 -0.19 -7.34 5.48
C THR A 140 -1.41 -7.18 6.40
N LEU A 141 -2.57 -6.87 5.84
CA LEU A 141 -3.79 -6.66 6.62
C LEU A 141 -4.42 -8.02 6.99
N ASP A 142 -4.81 -8.19 8.26
CA ASP A 142 -5.49 -9.38 8.76
C ASP A 142 -7.01 -9.28 8.46
N PRO A 143 -7.57 -10.13 7.60
CA PRO A 143 -9.01 -10.14 7.31
C PRO A 143 -9.88 -10.42 8.54
N GLU A 144 -9.35 -11.08 9.57
CA GLU A 144 -10.10 -11.39 10.79
C GLU A 144 -10.39 -10.17 11.66
N THR A 145 -9.68 -9.06 11.43
CA THR A 145 -9.85 -7.81 12.19
C THR A 145 -11.30 -7.34 12.16
N TYR A 146 -11.99 -7.54 11.02
CA TYR A 146 -13.39 -7.16 10.89
C TYR A 146 -14.31 -8.00 11.79
N TYR A 147 -14.13 -9.31 11.80
CA TYR A 147 -14.90 -10.18 12.70
C TYR A 147 -14.64 -9.86 14.17
N LYS A 148 -13.37 -9.61 14.55
CA LYS A 148 -13.00 -9.19 15.91
C LYS A 148 -13.72 -7.90 16.33
N LEU A 149 -13.88 -6.93 15.42
CA LEU A 149 -14.69 -5.73 15.66
C LEU A 149 -16.15 -6.08 15.92
N LEU A 150 -16.77 -6.94 15.10
CA LEU A 150 -18.19 -7.32 15.26
C LEU A 150 -18.46 -8.08 16.56
N ARG A 151 -17.46 -8.78 17.08
CA ARG A 151 -17.53 -9.50 18.36
C ARG A 151 -17.41 -8.59 19.58
N SER A 152 -16.96 -7.35 19.41
CA SER A 152 -16.80 -6.41 20.53
C SER A 152 -18.14 -6.05 21.20
N ASP A 153 -18.07 -5.52 22.43
CA ASP A 153 -19.22 -5.11 23.24
C ASP A 153 -20.10 -4.03 22.59
N ARG A 154 -19.64 -3.41 21.49
CA ARG A 154 -20.42 -2.46 20.69
C ARG A 154 -21.67 -3.10 20.07
N TYR A 155 -21.65 -4.42 19.83
CA TYR A 155 -22.75 -5.14 19.20
C TYR A 155 -23.38 -6.13 20.18
N ARG A 156 -24.37 -5.63 20.93
CA ARG A 156 -25.08 -6.39 21.98
C ARG A 156 -26.01 -7.48 21.46
N SER A 157 -26.37 -7.45 20.17
CA SER A 157 -27.29 -8.41 19.53
C SER A 157 -26.62 -9.10 18.34
N SER A 158 -26.87 -10.39 18.18
CA SER A 158 -26.47 -11.16 16.99
C SER A 158 -27.04 -10.54 15.70
N GLU A 159 -28.29 -10.08 15.74
CA GLU A 159 -28.96 -9.44 14.61
C GLU A 159 -28.28 -8.13 14.21
N ALA A 160 -27.80 -7.35 15.18
CA ALA A 160 -27.07 -6.12 14.93
C ALA A 160 -25.71 -6.37 14.25
N ARG A 161 -25.06 -7.52 14.54
CA ARG A 161 -23.81 -7.91 13.86
C ARG A 161 -24.07 -8.23 12.39
N TYR A 162 -25.10 -9.02 12.09
CA TYR A 162 -25.50 -9.28 10.71
C TYR A 162 -25.89 -8.00 9.97
N GLU A 163 -26.67 -7.12 10.62
CA GLU A 163 -27.05 -5.83 10.05
C GLU A 163 -25.84 -5.00 9.63
N ARG A 164 -24.83 -4.95 10.51
CA ARG A 164 -23.62 -4.19 10.26
C ARG A 164 -22.90 -4.70 9.02
N VAL A 165 -22.72 -6.02 8.91
CA VAL A 165 -22.08 -6.62 7.72
C VAL A 165 -22.85 -6.32 6.45
N ILE A 166 -24.18 -6.45 6.48
CA ILE A 166 -25.04 -6.16 5.33
C ILE A 166 -24.92 -4.69 4.92
N LEU A 167 -24.94 -3.77 5.88
CA LEU A 167 -24.84 -2.33 5.63
C LEU A 167 -23.46 -1.94 5.08
N ASP A 168 -22.38 -2.48 5.64
CA ASP A 168 -21.02 -2.22 5.17
C ASP A 168 -20.84 -2.73 3.73
N ILE A 169 -21.34 -3.94 3.42
CA ILE A 169 -21.31 -4.50 2.05
C ILE A 169 -22.10 -3.61 1.08
N ARG A 170 -23.31 -3.18 1.43
CA ARG A 170 -24.12 -2.29 0.58
C ARG A 170 -23.45 -0.94 0.36
N SER A 171 -22.88 -0.38 1.43
CA SER A 171 -22.12 0.87 1.36
C SER A 171 -20.92 0.77 0.43
N ASP A 172 -20.24 -0.39 0.38
CA ASP A 172 -19.19 -0.64 -0.60
C ASP A 172 -19.73 -0.76 -2.03
N GLN A 173 -20.90 -1.38 -2.23
CA GLN A 173 -21.54 -1.48 -3.55
C GLN A 173 -21.86 -0.10 -4.12
N ASP A 174 -22.39 0.81 -3.31
CA ASP A 174 -22.77 2.16 -3.72
C ASP A 174 -21.59 3.00 -4.23
N LEU A 175 -20.35 2.62 -3.86
CA LEU A 175 -19.13 3.29 -4.32
C LEU A 175 -18.69 2.86 -5.72
N LEU A 176 -19.13 1.69 -6.20
CA LEU A 176 -18.56 1.03 -7.38
C LEU A 176 -18.99 1.66 -8.69
N ASP A 177 -20.28 1.91 -8.88
CA ASP A 177 -20.82 2.44 -10.14
C ASP A 177 -20.18 3.79 -10.53
N PRO A 178 -20.15 4.82 -9.66
CA PRO A 178 -19.52 6.09 -10.02
C PRO A 178 -18.00 5.97 -10.19
N PHE A 179 -17.36 5.03 -9.49
CA PHE A 179 -15.93 4.77 -9.67
C PHE A 179 -15.64 4.16 -11.04
N TYR A 180 -16.40 3.15 -11.48
CA TYR A 180 -16.19 2.51 -12.78
C TYR A 180 -16.50 3.44 -13.95
N ALA A 181 -17.57 4.24 -13.85
CA ALA A 181 -17.88 5.23 -14.86
C ALA A 181 -16.73 6.22 -15.07
N LEU A 182 -16.08 6.65 -13.99
CA LEU A 182 -14.94 7.56 -14.06
C LEU A 182 -13.64 6.87 -14.52
N LEU A 183 -13.41 5.64 -14.08
CA LEU A 183 -12.28 4.83 -14.54
C LEU A 183 -12.27 4.69 -16.06
N LEU A 184 -13.43 4.47 -16.68
CA LEU A 184 -13.54 4.37 -18.14
C LEU A 184 -13.15 5.67 -18.85
N LYS A 185 -13.52 6.83 -18.30
CA LYS A 185 -13.11 8.14 -18.83
C LYS A 185 -11.60 8.34 -18.74
N VAL A 186 -11.00 8.03 -17.59
CA VAL A 186 -9.55 8.12 -17.38
C VAL A 186 -8.81 7.16 -18.32
N GLN A 187 -9.31 5.94 -18.50
CA GLN A 187 -8.71 4.97 -19.44
C GLN A 187 -8.81 5.43 -20.90
N ALA A 188 -9.91 6.09 -21.29
CA ALA A 188 -10.04 6.67 -22.62
C ALA A 188 -9.04 7.83 -22.82
N ALA A 189 -8.89 8.71 -21.84
CA ALA A 189 -7.90 9.78 -21.85
C ALA A 189 -6.45 9.23 -21.88
N ASP A 190 -6.18 8.15 -21.14
CA ASP A 190 -4.90 7.44 -21.14
C ASP A 190 -4.59 6.86 -22.53
N ALA A 191 -5.57 6.21 -23.17
CA ALA A 191 -5.43 5.65 -24.51
C ALA A 191 -5.10 6.75 -25.54
N GLU A 192 -5.82 7.87 -25.47
CA GLU A 192 -5.60 9.03 -26.33
C GLU A 192 -4.23 9.66 -26.09
N ARG A 193 -3.83 9.84 -24.83
CA ARG A 193 -2.53 10.38 -24.44
C ARG A 193 -1.38 9.56 -25.06
N ILE A 194 -1.46 8.24 -24.99
CA ILE A 194 -0.45 7.35 -25.59
C ILE A 194 -0.49 7.40 -27.11
N ARG A 195 -1.67 7.52 -27.71
CA ARG A 195 -1.82 7.66 -29.17
C ARG A 195 -1.13 8.93 -29.66
N VAL A 196 -1.45 10.08 -29.05
CA VAL A 196 -0.90 11.39 -29.41
C VAL A 196 0.61 11.45 -29.14
N ALA A 197 1.07 10.99 -27.97
CA ALA A 197 2.50 11.01 -27.64
C ALA A 197 3.36 10.16 -28.60
N ARG A 198 2.79 9.11 -29.20
CA ARG A 198 3.49 8.28 -30.20
C ARG A 198 3.43 8.87 -31.60
N ALA A 199 2.30 9.46 -31.99
CA ALA A 199 2.10 10.01 -33.32
C ALA A 199 2.75 11.40 -33.50
N SER A 200 2.90 12.16 -32.42
CA SER A 200 3.46 13.51 -32.47
C SER A 200 4.96 13.48 -32.79
N MET A 201 5.32 14.12 -33.89
CA MET A 201 6.71 14.33 -34.29
C MET A 201 7.42 15.39 -33.43
N SER A 202 6.66 16.30 -32.81
CA SER A 202 7.20 17.36 -31.95
C SER A 202 7.35 16.94 -30.50
N ALA A 203 6.78 15.80 -30.09
CA ALA A 203 6.92 15.31 -28.73
C ALA A 203 8.39 15.02 -28.41
N THR A 204 8.85 15.52 -27.27
CA THR A 204 10.18 15.22 -26.73
C THR A 204 10.23 13.80 -26.16
N PRO A 205 11.43 13.20 -26.00
CA PRO A 205 11.58 11.94 -25.28
C PRO A 205 11.02 12.00 -23.84
N LYS A 206 11.17 13.16 -23.18
CA LYS A 206 10.63 13.39 -21.84
C LYS A 206 9.10 13.34 -21.84
N GLU A 207 8.42 14.07 -22.72
CA GLU A 207 6.95 14.04 -22.80
C GLU A 207 6.41 12.65 -23.12
N ARG A 208 7.11 11.88 -23.96
CA ARG A 208 6.77 10.47 -24.22
C ARG A 208 6.92 9.59 -22.97
N HIS A 209 7.95 9.83 -22.16
CA HIS A 209 8.13 9.16 -20.88
C HIS A 209 7.02 9.55 -19.90
N ASP A 210 6.77 10.85 -19.70
CA ASP A 210 5.75 11.38 -18.79
C ASP A 210 4.34 10.89 -19.16
N ALA A 211 4.04 10.76 -20.45
CA ALA A 211 2.80 10.18 -20.95
C ALA A 211 2.64 8.72 -20.51
N ARG A 212 3.68 7.88 -20.66
CA ARG A 212 3.67 6.49 -20.19
C ARG A 212 3.60 6.42 -18.67
N ALA A 213 4.34 7.28 -17.99
CA ALA A 213 4.36 7.33 -16.54
C ALA A 213 2.97 7.63 -15.99
N ARG A 214 2.25 8.63 -16.53
CA ARG A 214 0.89 8.97 -16.06
C ARG A 214 -0.09 7.81 -16.19
N VAL A 215 -0.06 7.10 -17.32
CA VAL A 215 -0.90 5.90 -17.51
C VAL A 215 -0.56 4.82 -16.48
N ALA A 216 0.72 4.61 -16.19
CA ALA A 216 1.14 3.68 -15.16
C ALA A 216 0.69 4.12 -13.75
N GLU A 217 0.71 5.42 -13.45
CA GLU A 217 0.19 5.95 -12.18
C GLU A 217 -1.32 5.69 -12.02
N ASN A 218 -2.11 5.95 -13.07
CA ASN A 218 -3.56 5.73 -13.07
C ASN A 218 -3.89 4.23 -12.92
N ARG A 219 -3.10 3.38 -13.57
CA ARG A 219 -3.20 1.92 -13.46
C ARG A 219 -2.90 1.43 -12.04
N GLN A 220 -1.82 1.87 -11.42
CA GLN A 220 -1.48 1.50 -10.03
C GLN A 220 -2.58 1.91 -9.06
N LEU A 221 -3.18 3.08 -9.28
CA LEU A 221 -4.29 3.58 -8.48
C LEU A 221 -5.53 2.69 -8.63
N GLN A 222 -5.87 2.28 -9.86
CA GLN A 222 -6.92 1.28 -10.11
C GLN A 222 -6.61 -0.05 -9.40
N GLU A 223 -5.39 -0.55 -9.51
CA GLU A 223 -4.97 -1.81 -8.89
C GLU A 223 -5.10 -1.75 -7.36
N TRP A 224 -4.72 -0.64 -6.74
CA TRP A 224 -4.88 -0.41 -5.32
C TRP A 224 -6.36 -0.41 -4.88
N ALA A 225 -7.24 0.25 -5.64
CA ALA A 225 -8.69 0.21 -5.39
C ALA A 225 -9.22 -1.23 -5.44
N CYS A 226 -8.87 -1.98 -6.50
CA CYS A 226 -9.32 -3.37 -6.65
C CYS A 226 -8.76 -4.28 -5.54
N ARG A 227 -7.49 -4.12 -5.15
CA ARG A 227 -6.89 -4.89 -4.03
C ARG A 227 -7.58 -4.59 -2.71
N SER A 228 -7.90 -3.33 -2.44
CA SER A 228 -8.64 -2.90 -1.24
C SER A 228 -10.04 -3.50 -1.16
N LEU A 229 -10.77 -3.54 -2.28
CA LEU A 229 -12.09 -4.16 -2.37
C LEU A 229 -12.03 -5.68 -2.16
N ARG A 230 -11.04 -6.36 -2.75
CA ARG A 230 -10.85 -7.80 -2.55
C ARG A 230 -10.55 -8.14 -1.09
N PHE A 231 -9.71 -7.34 -0.44
CA PHE A 231 -9.44 -7.51 0.99
C PHE A 231 -10.72 -7.43 1.82
N ARG A 232 -11.57 -6.42 1.58
CA ARG A 232 -12.86 -6.30 2.27
C ARG A 232 -13.80 -7.45 1.96
N LEU A 233 -13.86 -7.92 0.71
CA LEU A 233 -14.66 -9.07 0.33
C LEU A 233 -14.27 -10.34 1.11
N ILE A 234 -12.97 -10.56 1.31
CA ILE A 234 -12.43 -11.67 2.13
C ILE A 234 -12.81 -11.48 3.61
N ALA A 235 -12.62 -10.26 4.15
CA ALA A 235 -12.98 -9.95 5.53
C ALA A 235 -14.48 -10.15 5.82
N TYR A 236 -15.35 -9.74 4.89
CA TYR A 236 -16.80 -9.95 4.99
C TYR A 236 -17.17 -11.43 4.92
N ARG A 237 -16.54 -12.21 4.03
CA ARG A 237 -16.79 -13.67 3.98
C ARG A 237 -16.41 -14.32 5.31
N ASN A 238 -15.21 -14.03 5.80
CA ASN A 238 -14.72 -14.54 7.08
C ASN A 238 -15.66 -14.20 8.25
N ALA A 239 -16.17 -12.96 8.29
CA ALA A 239 -17.12 -12.55 9.31
C ALA A 239 -18.47 -13.29 9.20
N ILE A 240 -19.02 -13.43 7.99
CA ILE A 240 -20.29 -14.15 7.78
C ILE A 240 -20.16 -15.62 8.22
N ASP A 241 -19.09 -16.29 7.81
CA ASP A 241 -18.82 -17.69 8.18
C ASP A 241 -18.74 -17.88 9.69
N ARG A 242 -18.02 -16.99 10.39
CA ARG A 242 -17.85 -17.09 11.84
C ARG A 242 -19.12 -16.71 12.61
N LEU A 243 -19.87 -15.72 12.13
CA LEU A 243 -21.16 -15.35 12.71
C LEU A 243 -22.19 -16.49 12.58
N GLU A 244 -22.16 -17.25 11.48
CA GLU A 244 -23.02 -18.42 11.30
C GLU A 244 -22.75 -19.50 12.36
N ILE A 245 -21.48 -19.68 12.74
CA ILE A 245 -21.08 -20.61 13.79
C ILE A 245 -21.44 -20.06 15.19
N GLU A 246 -21.12 -18.80 15.47
CA GLU A 246 -21.28 -18.22 16.81
C GLU A 246 -22.74 -17.92 17.15
N THR A 247 -23.50 -17.38 16.19
CA THR A 247 -24.87 -16.91 16.38
C THR A 247 -25.72 -17.13 15.13
N PRO A 248 -26.23 -18.34 14.88
CA PRO A 248 -27.08 -18.62 13.73
C PRO A 248 -28.28 -17.67 13.63
N SER A 249 -28.55 -17.14 12.43
CA SER A 249 -29.64 -16.19 12.16
C SER A 249 -30.28 -16.41 10.80
N LYS A 250 -31.58 -16.09 10.67
CA LYS A 250 -32.29 -16.04 9.38
C LYS A 250 -31.70 -14.99 8.44
N ARG A 251 -30.99 -13.97 8.96
CA ARG A 251 -30.33 -12.92 8.16
C ARG A 251 -29.12 -13.42 7.36
N LEU A 252 -28.65 -14.64 7.61
CA LEU A 252 -27.57 -15.26 6.85
C LEU A 252 -27.84 -15.23 5.34
N PHE A 253 -29.08 -15.46 4.91
CA PHE A 253 -29.46 -15.40 3.49
C PHE A 253 -29.26 -14.00 2.90
N GLU A 254 -29.66 -12.96 3.63
CA GLU A 254 -29.51 -11.57 3.21
C GLU A 254 -28.02 -11.20 3.12
N ALA A 255 -27.23 -11.56 4.12
CA ALA A 255 -25.79 -11.34 4.15
C ALA A 255 -25.06 -12.04 2.98
N ASN A 256 -25.37 -13.31 2.73
CA ASN A 256 -24.82 -14.07 1.59
C ASN A 256 -25.23 -13.47 0.23
N THR A 257 -26.44 -12.91 0.14
CA THR A 257 -26.92 -12.26 -1.09
C THR A 257 -26.21 -10.93 -1.33
N ALA A 258 -26.06 -10.10 -0.29
CA ALA A 258 -25.27 -8.87 -0.37
C ALA A 258 -23.82 -9.18 -0.76
N TRP A 259 -23.19 -10.16 -0.10
CA TRP A 259 -21.82 -10.57 -0.40
C TRP A 259 -21.64 -11.03 -1.85
N ARG A 260 -22.54 -11.88 -2.38
CA ARG A 260 -22.47 -12.36 -3.78
C ARG A 260 -22.57 -11.22 -4.80
N ARG A 261 -23.42 -10.23 -4.54
CA ARG A 261 -23.54 -9.03 -5.39
C ARG A 261 -22.23 -8.23 -5.41
N LEU A 262 -21.62 -8.02 -4.24
CA LEU A 262 -20.33 -7.34 -4.15
C LEU A 262 -19.22 -8.15 -4.84
N ALA A 263 -19.17 -9.46 -4.63
CA ALA A 263 -18.18 -10.35 -5.25
C ALA A 263 -18.21 -10.27 -6.78
N SER A 264 -19.40 -10.27 -7.38
CA SER A 264 -19.58 -10.11 -8.83
C SER A 264 -18.98 -8.79 -9.33
N ALA A 265 -19.29 -7.69 -8.65
CA ALA A 265 -18.78 -6.37 -9.04
C ALA A 265 -17.25 -6.22 -8.83
N VAL A 266 -16.68 -6.83 -7.79
CA VAL A 266 -15.22 -6.83 -7.55
C VAL A 266 -14.47 -7.70 -8.56
N ASN A 267 -15.05 -8.80 -9.01
CA ASN A 267 -14.46 -9.64 -10.06
C ASN A 267 -14.36 -8.87 -11.40
N ALA A 268 -15.27 -7.95 -11.70
CA ALA A 268 -15.15 -7.06 -12.86
C ALA A 268 -13.94 -6.12 -12.77
N CYS A 269 -13.56 -5.68 -11.57
CA CYS A 269 -12.33 -4.90 -11.33
C CYS A 269 -11.09 -5.67 -11.77
N ALA A 270 -11.07 -6.99 -11.54
CA ALA A 270 -9.97 -7.87 -11.90
C ALA A 270 -9.74 -7.94 -13.40
N THR A 271 -10.82 -8.09 -14.17
CA THR A 271 -10.78 -8.25 -15.63
C THR A 271 -10.49 -6.94 -16.34
N ALA A 272 -10.96 -5.81 -15.82
CA ALA A 272 -10.61 -4.48 -16.32
C ALA A 272 -9.11 -4.15 -16.15
N GLY A 273 -8.49 -4.62 -15.06
CA GLY A 273 -7.05 -4.45 -14.80
C GLY A 273 -6.15 -5.34 -15.67
N THR A 274 -6.55 -6.60 -15.93
CA THR A 274 -5.77 -7.54 -16.75
C THR A 274 -5.85 -7.24 -18.24
N ALA A 275 -7.02 -6.86 -18.76
CA ALA A 275 -7.20 -6.50 -20.17
C ALA A 275 -6.36 -5.28 -20.58
N SER A 276 -6.21 -4.29 -19.68
CA SER A 276 -5.34 -3.15 -19.92
C SER A 276 -3.84 -3.52 -19.85
N ALA A 277 -3.45 -4.44 -18.95
CA ALA A 277 -2.06 -4.90 -18.79
C ALA A 277 -1.59 -5.64 -20.03
N GLN A 278 -2.41 -6.58 -20.48
CA GLN A 278 -2.11 -7.42 -21.64
C GLN A 278 -2.05 -6.58 -22.91
N ARG A 279 -2.90 -5.55 -23.06
CA ARG A 279 -2.83 -4.62 -24.20
C ARG A 279 -1.58 -3.74 -24.18
N VAL A 280 -1.18 -3.22 -23.02
CA VAL A 280 0.04 -2.40 -22.90
C VAL A 280 1.29 -3.27 -23.15
N ALA A 281 1.38 -4.44 -22.53
CA ALA A 281 2.49 -5.38 -22.73
C ALA A 281 2.56 -5.90 -24.18
N ALA A 282 1.42 -6.18 -24.82
CA ALA A 282 1.38 -6.55 -26.24
C ALA A 282 1.87 -5.41 -27.15
N LYS A 283 1.67 -4.15 -26.75
CA LYS A 283 2.08 -2.95 -27.50
C LYS A 283 3.51 -2.48 -27.21
N GLU A 284 4.15 -3.02 -26.17
CA GLU A 284 5.56 -2.78 -25.80
C GLU A 284 6.52 -3.86 -26.28
N ARG A 285 6.03 -4.90 -26.97
CA ARG A 285 6.90 -5.87 -27.64
C ARG A 285 7.87 -5.11 -28.57
N PRO A 286 9.20 -5.27 -28.42
CA PRO A 286 10.16 -4.55 -29.24
C PRO A 286 9.91 -4.88 -30.70
N SER A 287 9.78 -3.86 -31.54
CA SER A 287 9.67 -4.06 -32.98
C SER A 287 10.91 -4.81 -33.46
N ARG A 288 10.75 -5.76 -34.39
CA ARG A 288 11.82 -6.53 -35.04
C ARG A 288 13.01 -5.69 -35.55
N PHE A 289 12.80 -4.39 -35.76
CA PHE A 289 13.81 -3.43 -36.20
C PHE A 289 14.75 -2.91 -35.08
N ALA A 290 14.40 -3.09 -33.80
CA ALA A 290 15.27 -2.70 -32.68
C ALA A 290 16.41 -3.72 -32.44
N THR A 291 16.28 -4.93 -32.98
CA THR A 291 17.30 -6.00 -32.96
C THR A 291 17.99 -6.18 -34.32
N GLY A 292 18.10 -5.08 -35.08
CA GLY A 292 18.85 -5.05 -36.34
C GLY A 292 20.36 -5.04 -36.09
N GLY A 293 20.97 -6.22 -36.02
CA GLY A 293 22.40 -6.38 -36.25
C GLY A 293 22.75 -5.88 -37.65
N TRP A 294 23.64 -4.90 -37.72
CA TRP A 294 24.15 -4.34 -38.97
C TRP A 294 24.76 -5.45 -39.83
N GLY A 295 24.43 -5.39 -41.12
CA GLY A 295 24.84 -6.38 -42.11
C GLY A 295 26.34 -6.65 -42.11
N THR A 296 26.69 -7.93 -42.14
CA THR A 296 28.04 -8.36 -42.53
C THR A 296 28.21 -8.00 -44.02
N MET A 297 28.93 -6.91 -44.30
CA MET A 297 29.48 -6.65 -45.62
C MET A 297 30.41 -7.81 -46.00
N SER A 298 29.97 -8.62 -46.95
CA SER A 298 30.82 -9.60 -47.63
C SER A 298 31.91 -8.83 -48.38
N LYS A 299 33.18 -9.09 -48.06
CA LYS A 299 34.33 -8.54 -48.82
C LYS A 299 34.31 -9.07 -50.26
N PRO A 300 34.71 -8.27 -51.26
CA PRO A 300 34.78 -8.75 -52.64
C PRO A 300 35.94 -9.74 -52.78
N GLN A 301 35.71 -10.87 -53.44
CA GLN A 301 36.76 -11.80 -53.83
C GLN A 301 37.64 -11.16 -54.92
N GLN A 302 38.92 -10.98 -54.64
CA GLN A 302 39.93 -10.70 -55.67
C GLN A 302 40.24 -12.01 -56.41
N LYS A 303 40.20 -11.94 -57.75
CA LYS A 303 40.73 -12.96 -58.66
C LYS A 303 42.24 -12.80 -58.81
#